data_AF-A0AAE1YFV6-F1
#
_entry.id   AF-A0AAE1YFV6-F1
#
_cell.length_a   1.000
_cell.length_b   1.000
_cell.length_c   1.000
_cell.angle_alpha   90.00
_cell.angle_beta   90.00
_cell.angle_gamma   90.00
#
_symmetry.space_group_name_H-M   'P 1'
#
loop_
_entity.id
_entity.type
_entity.pdbx_description
1 polymer ?
#
loop_
_entity_poly.entity_id
_entity_poly.type
_entity_poly.pdbx_seq_one_letter_code
_entity_poly.pdbx_strand_id
1 'polypeptide(L)'
;MSRIRKDLWSKLGLYLNEGGHGKEEIGNSSRGEPNVNDEYREAFRTKSYIDICNKVQGQLETRTSLDVQLGQSSSSSSSSLSSPPSPMIHPVHLSDNLLEPRQETLTAIFETSKALHDHFLENYFEISLEAGRICEYLLQNVHQVRANHRAIRYVLKLMKRVPDCEKWTNNQHHTVYRNLASFALRKNPFSSMTPEKFHELHDSHVDLLHQLTSKCRKTKRRTKLIRYMKRALAAFVFVACGGLGIAVLVLAIHSIVGLLAAPGLILGLFLIKILRKREEHEPSRTWLDGVGAQLDVAARGVYILVNDFDTMSRLVQRLHDEMEHRKFVADICVRKGKNEMLKEVVKELEMHEGWFMEQLEELEKQIYLCFLDINRSRRLVVEQMVK
;
A
#
# COMPACT_ATOMS: atom_id res chain seq x y z
N MET A 1 -22.24 -1.52 -1.34
CA MET A 1 -21.44 -0.47 -0.65
C MET A 1 -21.90 -0.34 0.78
N SER A 2 -21.13 -0.84 1.75
CA SER A 2 -21.53 -0.92 3.16
C SER A 2 -21.53 0.45 3.86
N ARG A 3 -22.39 0.61 4.87
CA ARG A 3 -22.51 1.79 5.74
C ARG A 3 -21.18 2.18 6.39
N ILE A 4 -20.30 1.19 6.58
CA ILE A 4 -18.96 1.32 7.17
C ILE A 4 -18.03 2.15 6.29
N ARG A 5 -18.03 1.92 4.96
CA ARG A 5 -17.21 2.68 4.00
C ARG A 5 -17.59 4.17 3.97
N LYS A 6 -18.89 4.49 4.06
CA LYS A 6 -19.36 5.89 4.10
C LYS A 6 -18.97 6.61 5.40
N ASP A 7 -19.02 5.91 6.52
CA ASP A 7 -18.68 6.48 7.84
C ASP A 7 -17.17 6.63 8.04
N LEU A 8 -16.35 5.75 7.45
CA LEU A 8 -14.89 5.92 7.38
C LEU A 8 -14.49 7.09 6.46
N TRP A 9 -15.12 7.21 5.29
CA TRP A 9 -14.78 8.24 4.31
C TRP A 9 -15.18 9.65 4.79
N SER A 10 -16.33 9.82 5.44
CA SER A 10 -16.72 11.11 6.04
C SER A 10 -15.80 11.53 7.19
N LYS A 11 -15.29 10.57 7.97
CA LYS A 11 -14.36 10.82 9.07
C LYS A 11 -12.94 11.08 8.60
N LEU A 12 -12.50 10.51 7.48
CA LEU A 12 -11.19 10.79 6.88
C LEU A 12 -11.18 12.11 6.10
N GLY A 13 -12.26 12.43 5.38
CA GLY A 13 -12.38 13.66 4.58
C GLY A 13 -12.34 14.95 5.39
N LEU A 14 -12.85 14.94 6.62
CA LEU A 14 -12.82 16.11 7.52
C LEU A 14 -11.41 16.46 8.05
N TYR A 15 -10.43 15.56 7.94
CA TYR A 15 -9.06 15.77 8.45
C TYR A 15 -8.01 15.98 7.35
N LEU A 16 -8.40 16.06 6.08
CA LEU A 16 -7.49 16.38 4.97
C LEU A 16 -7.35 17.90 4.72
N ASN A 17 -8.19 18.73 5.35
CA ASN A 17 -8.27 20.17 5.07
C ASN A 17 -7.57 21.08 6.11
N GLU A 18 -6.89 20.53 7.12
CA GLU A 18 -6.09 21.31 8.07
C GLU A 18 -4.59 21.09 7.82
N GLY A 19 -4.02 21.91 6.93
CA GLY A 19 -2.58 21.96 6.69
C GLY A 19 -2.13 23.19 5.91
N GLY A 20 -1.62 24.20 6.63
CA GLY A 20 -0.63 25.16 6.13
C GLY A 20 -1.15 26.45 5.48
N HIS A 21 -1.44 27.46 6.30
CA HIS A 21 -1.55 28.86 5.86
C HIS A 21 -0.13 29.43 5.70
N GLY A 22 0.34 29.58 4.46
CA GLY A 22 1.49 30.40 4.08
C GLY A 22 1.01 31.46 3.08
N LYS A 23 1.06 32.74 3.47
CA LYS A 23 0.69 33.87 2.61
C LYS A 23 1.80 34.13 1.60
N GLU A 24 1.48 33.99 0.32
CA GLU A 24 2.08 34.81 -0.75
C GLU A 24 0.97 35.24 -1.72
N GLU A 25 0.99 36.53 -2.05
CA GLU A 25 -0.05 37.23 -2.80
C GLU A 25 0.06 37.01 -4.32
N ILE A 26 -1.08 36.61 -4.88
CA ILE A 26 -1.71 37.10 -6.12
C ILE A 26 -0.92 36.96 -7.44
N GLY A 27 -1.22 35.86 -8.14
CA GLY A 27 -1.37 35.84 -9.59
C GLY A 27 -2.71 35.17 -9.93
N ASN A 28 -3.68 35.94 -10.40
CA ASN A 28 -5.02 35.46 -10.75
C ASN A 28 -4.96 34.35 -11.81
N SER A 29 -5.21 33.12 -11.38
CA SER A 29 -5.77 32.08 -12.24
C SER A 29 -6.91 31.44 -11.48
N SER A 30 -8.09 31.43 -12.07
CA SER A 30 -9.26 30.72 -11.56
C SER A 30 -8.90 29.23 -11.45
N ARG A 31 -8.41 28.80 -10.28
CA ARG A 31 -8.25 27.40 -9.94
C ARG A 31 -9.66 26.81 -9.85
N GLY A 32 -10.10 26.20 -10.96
CA GLY A 32 -11.23 25.28 -10.93
C GLY A 32 -10.96 24.21 -9.87
N GLU A 33 -12.04 23.71 -9.26
CA GLU A 33 -11.96 22.62 -8.29
C GLU A 33 -11.09 21.48 -8.84
N PRO A 34 -10.23 20.86 -8.01
CA PRO A 34 -9.39 19.77 -8.45
C PRO A 34 -10.27 18.63 -8.97
N ASN A 35 -10.21 18.41 -10.28
CA ASN A 35 -10.88 17.31 -10.93
C ASN A 35 -10.11 16.02 -10.63
N VAL A 36 -10.76 15.06 -9.97
CA VAL A 36 -10.17 13.76 -9.59
C VAL A 36 -9.58 13.04 -10.80
N ASN A 37 -10.18 13.19 -11.99
CA ASN A 37 -9.66 12.59 -13.21
C ASN A 37 -8.35 13.26 -13.67
N ASP A 38 -8.22 14.57 -13.46
CA ASP A 38 -6.97 15.27 -13.77
C ASP A 38 -5.87 14.90 -12.77
N GLU A 39 -6.19 14.79 -11.48
CA GLU A 39 -5.25 14.29 -10.47
C GLU A 39 -4.76 12.87 -10.79
N TYR A 40 -5.68 11.97 -11.18
CA TYR A 40 -5.33 10.62 -11.63
C TYR A 40 -4.39 10.64 -12.83
N ARG A 41 -4.70 11.47 -13.85
CA ARG A 41 -3.85 11.59 -15.05
C ARG A 41 -2.47 12.16 -14.74
N GLU A 42 -2.38 13.13 -13.84
CA GLU A 42 -1.11 13.74 -13.43
C GLU A 42 -0.25 12.79 -12.59
N ALA A 43 -0.84 11.84 -11.86
CA ALA A 43 -0.09 10.84 -11.09
C ALA A 43 0.93 10.07 -11.96
N PHE A 44 0.53 9.73 -13.20
CA PHE A 44 1.38 9.03 -14.18
C PHE A 44 2.53 9.87 -14.75
N ARG A 45 2.52 11.19 -14.55
CA ARG A 45 3.56 12.12 -15.01
C ARG A 45 4.55 12.47 -13.91
N THR A 46 4.32 12.00 -12.69
CA THR A 46 5.19 12.28 -11.56
C THR A 46 6.56 11.63 -11.74
N LYS A 47 7.60 12.30 -11.25
CA LYS A 47 8.96 11.73 -11.25
C LYS A 47 9.01 10.39 -10.52
N SER A 48 8.30 10.25 -9.41
CA SER A 48 8.22 9.00 -8.66
C SER A 48 7.62 7.85 -9.48
N TYR A 49 6.61 8.13 -10.30
CA TYR A 49 6.03 7.13 -11.20
C TYR A 49 7.03 6.69 -12.28
N ILE A 50 7.73 7.64 -12.89
CA ILE A 50 8.76 7.34 -13.90
C ILE A 50 9.91 6.52 -13.28
N ASP A 51 10.37 6.91 -12.08
CA ASP A 51 11.46 6.25 -11.37
C ASP A 51 11.09 4.79 -11.04
N ILE A 52 9.86 4.51 -10.59
CA ILE A 52 9.45 3.15 -10.30
C ILE A 52 9.30 2.30 -11.56
N CYS A 53 8.78 2.87 -12.65
CA CYS A 53 8.73 2.18 -13.95
C CYS A 53 10.14 1.78 -14.41
N ASN A 54 11.11 2.70 -14.32
CA ASN A 54 12.50 2.45 -14.68
C ASN A 54 13.13 1.35 -13.82
N LYS A 55 12.88 1.36 -12.51
CA LYS A 55 13.37 0.32 -11.58
C LYS A 55 12.82 -1.06 -11.95
N VAL A 56 11.52 -1.16 -12.22
CA VAL A 56 10.90 -2.43 -12.65
C VAL A 56 11.52 -2.90 -13.95
N GLN A 57 11.63 -2.03 -14.95
CA GLN A 57 12.15 -2.40 -16.26
C GLN A 57 13.59 -2.91 -16.17
N GLY A 58 14.48 -2.19 -15.46
CA GLY A 58 15.87 -2.62 -15.31
C GLY A 58 16.02 -3.99 -14.62
N GLN A 59 15.16 -4.30 -13.65
CA GLN A 59 15.20 -5.61 -12.98
C GLN A 59 14.60 -6.73 -13.84
N LEU A 60 13.56 -6.45 -14.62
CA LEU A 60 13.00 -7.42 -15.56
C LEU A 60 14.01 -7.78 -16.67
N GLU A 61 14.75 -6.81 -17.17
CA GLU A 61 15.84 -7.00 -18.14
C GLU A 61 16.99 -7.84 -17.55
N THR A 62 17.35 -7.58 -16.29
CA THR A 62 18.36 -8.35 -15.56
C THR A 62 17.92 -9.80 -15.38
N ARG A 63 16.67 -10.04 -14.97
CA ARG A 63 16.12 -11.39 -14.78
C ARG A 63 16.03 -12.18 -16.09
N THR A 64 15.63 -11.52 -17.16
CA THR A 64 15.59 -12.13 -18.50
C THR A 64 17.00 -12.56 -18.94
N SER A 65 18.02 -11.76 -18.64
CA SER A 65 19.41 -12.08 -18.98
C SER A 65 19.95 -13.28 -18.18
N LEU A 66 19.58 -13.38 -16.90
CA LEU A 66 19.95 -14.50 -16.02
C LEU A 66 19.29 -15.82 -16.45
N ASP A 67 17.99 -15.79 -16.80
CA ASP A 67 17.28 -16.98 -17.29
C ASP A 67 17.87 -17.50 -18.62
N VAL A 68 18.32 -16.59 -19.50
CA VAL A 68 19.01 -16.95 -20.75
C VAL A 68 20.37 -17.59 -20.49
N GLN A 69 21.13 -17.11 -19.49
CA GLN A 69 22.41 -17.71 -19.08
C GLN A 69 22.25 -19.11 -18.46
N LEU A 70 21.22 -19.30 -17.64
CA LEU A 70 20.92 -20.59 -16.99
C LEU A 70 20.39 -21.62 -18.01
N GLY A 71 19.59 -21.17 -18.98
CA GLY A 71 19.10 -21.99 -20.10
C GLY A 71 20.20 -22.48 -21.05
N GLN A 72 21.30 -21.73 -21.20
CA GLN A 72 22.45 -22.13 -22.03
C GLN A 72 23.41 -23.08 -21.32
N SER A 73 23.43 -23.08 -19.98
CA SER A 73 24.31 -23.94 -19.18
C SER A 73 23.79 -25.38 -19.02
N SER A 74 22.53 -25.63 -19.43
CA SER A 74 21.86 -26.94 -19.27
C SER A 74 22.05 -27.90 -20.46
N SER A 75 22.76 -27.49 -21.53
CA SER A 75 22.90 -28.28 -22.77
C SER A 75 24.28 -28.90 -23.02
N SER A 76 25.19 -28.89 -22.05
CA SER A 76 26.54 -29.49 -22.22
C SER A 76 26.92 -30.35 -21.02
N SER A 77 26.59 -31.65 -21.11
CA SER A 77 27.19 -32.68 -20.26
C SER A 77 28.19 -33.50 -21.09
N SER A 78 29.49 -33.28 -20.87
CA SER A 78 30.46 -34.37 -20.77
C SER A 78 31.79 -33.87 -20.18
N SER A 79 32.28 -34.64 -19.20
CA SER A 79 33.62 -34.69 -18.60
C SER A 79 33.93 -33.83 -17.36
N SER A 80 34.51 -34.56 -16.42
CA SER A 80 34.95 -34.30 -15.04
C SER A 80 36.00 -33.20 -14.86
N LEU A 81 35.85 -32.37 -13.81
CA LEU A 81 36.60 -32.39 -12.54
C LEU A 81 36.38 -31.05 -11.78
N SER A 82 36.08 -31.17 -10.48
CA SER A 82 36.25 -30.16 -9.41
C SER A 82 36.09 -28.67 -9.77
N SER A 83 34.91 -28.11 -9.47
CA SER A 83 34.70 -26.66 -9.34
C SER A 83 33.93 -26.33 -8.04
N PRO A 84 34.13 -25.12 -7.47
CA PRO A 84 33.67 -24.74 -6.12
C PRO A 84 32.15 -24.55 -6.05
N PRO A 85 31.53 -24.44 -4.86
CA PRO A 85 30.10 -24.28 -4.75
C PRO A 85 29.68 -22.95 -5.39
N SER A 86 28.87 -23.01 -6.45
CA SER A 86 28.20 -21.84 -7.01
C SER A 86 27.39 -21.15 -5.89
N PRO A 87 27.45 -19.81 -5.77
CA PRO A 87 26.64 -19.12 -4.79
C PRO A 87 25.16 -19.34 -5.12
N MET A 88 24.39 -19.85 -4.16
CA MET A 88 22.93 -19.87 -4.24
C MET A 88 22.43 -18.44 -4.43
N ILE A 89 22.12 -18.05 -5.66
CA ILE A 89 21.45 -16.79 -5.95
C ILE A 89 19.98 -17.03 -5.60
N HIS A 90 19.59 -16.62 -4.39
CA HIS A 90 18.18 -16.53 -4.03
C HIS A 90 17.46 -15.62 -5.04
N PRO A 91 16.24 -15.97 -5.49
CA PRO A 91 15.46 -15.07 -6.34
C PRO A 91 15.21 -13.79 -5.55
N VAL A 92 15.92 -12.72 -5.90
CA VAL A 92 15.72 -11.42 -5.27
C VAL A 92 14.32 -10.96 -5.68
N HIS A 93 13.41 -10.88 -4.72
CA HIS A 93 12.07 -10.35 -4.96
C HIS A 93 12.17 -8.89 -5.35
N LEU A 94 11.53 -8.52 -6.47
CA LEU A 94 11.48 -7.14 -6.94
C LEU A 94 10.93 -6.21 -5.85
N SER A 95 9.96 -6.70 -5.05
CA SER A 95 9.43 -5.97 -3.90
C SER A 95 10.50 -5.50 -2.92
N ASP A 96 11.54 -6.30 -2.67
CA ASP A 96 12.57 -5.97 -1.68
C ASP A 96 13.43 -4.77 -2.11
N ASN A 97 13.52 -4.54 -3.43
CA ASN A 97 14.25 -3.42 -4.03
C ASN A 97 13.37 -2.22 -4.39
N LEU A 98 12.07 -2.45 -4.65
CA LEU A 98 11.11 -1.40 -4.99
C LEU A 98 10.59 -0.69 -3.75
N LEU A 99 10.50 -1.39 -2.61
CA LEU A 99 9.93 -0.84 -1.40
C LEU A 99 10.91 0.07 -0.65
N GLU A 100 10.45 1.27 -0.33
CA GLU A 100 11.20 2.29 0.41
C GLU A 100 10.44 2.72 1.68
N PRO A 101 11.11 2.82 2.84
CA PRO A 101 12.49 2.40 3.12
C PRO A 101 12.67 0.88 3.03
N ARG A 102 13.90 0.44 2.74
CA ARG A 102 14.25 -0.99 2.63
C ARG A 102 14.16 -1.68 3.99
N GLN A 103 14.01 -3.00 3.97
CA GLN A 103 13.89 -3.81 5.19
C GLN A 103 15.11 -3.67 6.12
N GLU A 104 16.31 -3.57 5.56
CA GLU A 104 17.55 -3.33 6.32
C GLU A 104 17.51 -2.00 7.08
N THR A 105 17.06 -0.93 6.40
CA THR A 105 16.90 0.39 7.01
C THR A 105 15.84 0.37 8.12
N LEU A 106 14.72 -0.32 7.88
CA LEU A 106 13.69 -0.49 8.92
C LEU A 106 14.24 -1.24 10.13
N THR A 107 14.99 -2.32 9.91
CA THR A 107 15.60 -3.11 10.99
C THR A 107 16.53 -2.25 11.84
N ALA A 108 17.37 -1.43 11.20
CA ALA A 108 18.24 -0.49 11.92
C ALA A 108 17.43 0.55 12.72
N ILE A 109 16.37 1.12 12.14
CA ILE A 109 15.48 2.06 12.84
C ILE A 109 14.84 1.39 14.07
N PHE A 110 14.36 0.16 13.91
CA PHE A 110 13.80 -0.63 15.01
C PHE A 110 14.85 -0.91 16.10
N GLU A 111 16.05 -1.34 15.75
CA GLU A 111 17.10 -1.60 16.75
C GLU A 111 17.51 -0.36 17.56
N THR A 112 17.54 0.80 16.90
CA THR A 112 17.95 2.07 17.54
C THR A 112 16.86 2.64 18.44
N SER A 113 15.59 2.29 18.22
CA SER A 113 14.43 2.89 18.91
C SER A 113 13.71 1.95 19.88
N LYS A 114 14.43 0.94 20.42
CA LYS A 114 13.95 -0.14 21.33
C LYS A 114 12.98 0.25 22.45
N ALA A 115 12.95 1.52 22.87
CA ALA A 115 12.04 2.05 23.90
C ALA A 115 10.68 2.56 23.39
N LEU A 116 10.47 2.65 22.06
CA LEU A 116 9.34 3.34 21.43
C LEU A 116 8.39 2.41 20.65
N HIS A 117 8.63 1.10 20.64
CA HIS A 117 7.97 0.21 19.70
C HIS A 117 6.55 -0.14 20.05
N ASP A 118 5.73 -0.05 19.01
CA ASP A 118 4.39 -0.53 19.01
C ASP A 118 4.28 -1.65 17.98
N HIS A 119 3.96 -2.87 18.40
CA HIS A 119 3.71 -4.02 17.52
C HIS A 119 2.78 -3.71 16.33
N PHE A 120 1.89 -2.73 16.45
CA PHE A 120 1.06 -2.30 15.32
C PHE A 120 1.86 -1.66 14.17
N LEU A 121 3.00 -1.02 14.45
CA LEU A 121 3.89 -0.46 13.42
C LEU A 121 4.69 -1.57 12.74
N GLU A 122 5.17 -2.56 13.49
CA GLU A 122 5.82 -3.75 12.92
C GLU A 122 4.85 -4.48 11.97
N ASN A 123 3.64 -4.78 12.45
CA ASN A 123 2.58 -5.39 11.63
C ASN A 123 2.27 -4.56 10.38
N TYR A 124 2.28 -3.22 10.47
CA TYR A 124 2.08 -2.35 9.32
C TYR A 124 3.18 -2.52 8.26
N PHE A 125 4.45 -2.56 8.67
CA PHE A 125 5.55 -2.72 7.72
C PHE A 125 5.58 -4.13 7.10
N GLU A 126 5.19 -5.16 7.86
CA GLU A 126 5.01 -6.52 7.35
C GLU A 126 3.88 -6.61 6.33
N ILE A 127 2.70 -6.09 6.65
CA ILE A 127 1.56 -6.05 5.72
C ILE A 127 1.88 -5.24 4.46
N SER A 128 2.58 -4.11 4.58
CA SER A 128 2.99 -3.34 3.41
C SER A 128 4.05 -4.04 2.55
N LEU A 129 4.89 -4.90 3.14
CA LEU A 129 5.84 -5.75 2.43
C LEU A 129 5.10 -6.87 1.67
N GLU A 130 4.16 -7.55 2.34
CA GLU A 130 3.30 -8.54 1.72
C GLU A 130 2.50 -7.96 0.54
N ALA A 131 1.92 -6.77 0.73
CA ALA A 131 1.24 -6.03 -0.32
C ALA A 131 2.16 -5.78 -1.54
N GLY A 132 3.41 -5.38 -1.31
CA GLY A 132 4.40 -5.20 -2.36
C GLY A 132 4.73 -6.49 -3.12
N ARG A 133 4.79 -7.64 -2.43
CA ARG A 133 5.00 -8.96 -3.07
C ARG A 133 3.83 -9.36 -3.96
N ILE A 134 2.61 -9.06 -3.55
CA ILE A 134 1.41 -9.31 -4.36
C ILE A 134 1.43 -8.41 -5.61
N CYS A 135 1.78 -7.13 -5.45
CA CYS A 135 1.95 -6.20 -6.57
C CYS A 135 3.00 -6.72 -7.58
N GLU A 136 4.16 -7.18 -7.10
CA GLU A 136 5.18 -7.82 -7.93
C GLU A 136 4.61 -9.04 -8.68
N TYR A 137 3.91 -9.91 -7.97
CA TYR A 137 3.33 -11.11 -8.56
C TYR A 137 2.31 -10.80 -9.66
N LEU A 138 1.43 -9.83 -9.42
CA LEU A 138 0.47 -9.38 -10.42
C LEU A 138 1.16 -8.76 -11.63
N LEU A 139 2.25 -8.03 -11.43
CA LEU A 139 3.03 -7.44 -12.53
C LEU A 139 3.67 -8.52 -13.40
N GLN A 140 4.20 -9.58 -12.78
CA GLN A 140 4.70 -10.76 -13.51
C GLN A 140 3.57 -11.42 -14.32
N ASN A 141 2.37 -11.55 -13.77
CA ASN A 141 1.21 -12.07 -14.49
C ASN A 141 0.84 -11.20 -15.69
N VAL A 142 0.84 -9.87 -15.54
CA VAL A 142 0.60 -8.93 -16.64
C VAL A 142 1.60 -9.14 -17.77
N HIS A 143 2.90 -9.22 -17.46
CA HIS A 143 3.93 -9.47 -18.46
C HIS A 143 3.77 -10.83 -19.14
N GLN A 144 3.44 -11.87 -18.37
CA GLN A 144 3.19 -13.20 -18.91
C GLN A 144 1.98 -13.21 -19.86
N VAL A 145 0.90 -12.51 -19.53
CA VAL A 145 -0.25 -12.33 -20.42
C VAL A 145 0.19 -11.66 -21.72
N ARG A 146 0.92 -10.54 -21.67
CA ARG A 146 1.40 -9.86 -22.88
C ARG A 146 2.30 -10.73 -23.76
N ALA A 147 3.14 -11.57 -23.14
CA ALA A 147 3.99 -12.52 -23.84
C ALA A 147 3.14 -13.60 -24.53
N ASN A 148 2.21 -14.22 -23.80
CA ASN A 148 1.29 -15.24 -24.31
C ASN A 148 0.42 -14.70 -25.45
N HIS A 149 0.01 -13.44 -25.34
CA HIS A 149 -0.90 -12.79 -26.28
C HIS A 149 -0.26 -12.40 -27.62
N ARG A 150 1.07 -12.55 -27.76
CA ARG A 150 1.75 -12.39 -29.06
C ARG A 150 1.21 -13.38 -30.11
N ALA A 151 0.88 -14.61 -29.68
CA ALA A 151 0.34 -15.65 -30.55
C ALA A 151 -1.04 -15.25 -31.11
N ILE A 152 -1.94 -14.75 -30.25
CA ILE A 152 -3.27 -14.29 -30.67
C ILE A 152 -3.16 -13.06 -31.56
N ARG A 153 -2.33 -12.07 -31.20
CA ARG A 153 -2.10 -10.90 -32.06
C ARG A 153 -1.60 -11.27 -33.45
N TYR A 154 -0.80 -12.33 -33.59
CA TYR A 154 -0.40 -12.84 -34.89
C TYR A 154 -1.62 -13.36 -35.68
N VAL A 155 -2.46 -14.17 -35.05
CA VAL A 155 -3.69 -14.71 -35.68
C VAL A 155 -4.62 -13.57 -36.12
N LEU A 156 -4.88 -12.60 -35.24
CA LEU A 156 -5.71 -11.43 -35.55
C LEU A 156 -5.16 -10.63 -36.74
N LYS A 157 -3.83 -10.38 -36.76
CA LYS A 157 -3.18 -9.67 -37.88
C LYS A 157 -3.27 -10.43 -39.19
N LEU A 158 -3.14 -11.75 -39.17
CA LEU A 158 -3.25 -12.56 -40.37
C LEU A 158 -4.68 -12.53 -40.93
N MET A 159 -5.70 -12.67 -40.07
CA MET A 159 -7.10 -12.60 -40.47
C MET A 159 -7.48 -11.24 -41.07
N LYS A 160 -6.95 -10.14 -40.52
CA LYS A 160 -7.13 -8.79 -41.10
C LYS A 160 -6.56 -8.67 -42.51
N ARG A 161 -5.41 -9.30 -42.76
CA ARG A 161 -4.73 -9.25 -44.07
C ARG A 161 -5.38 -10.15 -45.10
N VAL A 162 -5.85 -11.33 -44.67
CA VAL A 162 -6.50 -12.32 -45.54
C VAL A 162 -7.77 -12.81 -44.85
N PRO A 163 -8.91 -12.10 -45.00
CA PRO A 163 -10.16 -12.44 -44.29
C PRO A 163 -10.84 -13.73 -44.76
N ASP A 164 -10.42 -14.22 -45.92
CA ASP A 164 -10.93 -15.42 -46.54
C ASP A 164 -9.97 -16.58 -46.27
N CYS A 165 -10.34 -17.44 -45.31
CA CYS A 165 -9.51 -18.57 -44.87
C CYS A 165 -9.29 -19.59 -46.00
N GLU A 166 -10.16 -19.66 -47.00
CA GLU A 166 -9.98 -20.57 -48.15
C GLU A 166 -8.75 -20.20 -49.00
N LYS A 167 -8.34 -18.92 -48.96
CA LYS A 167 -7.14 -18.42 -49.65
C LYS A 167 -5.85 -18.63 -48.86
N TRP A 168 -5.93 -19.18 -47.65
CA TRP A 168 -4.75 -19.41 -46.85
C TRP A 168 -3.98 -20.63 -47.34
N THR A 169 -2.66 -20.48 -47.39
CA THR A 169 -1.73 -21.60 -47.60
C THR A 169 -1.85 -22.62 -46.47
N ASN A 170 -1.48 -23.87 -46.73
CA ASN A 170 -1.41 -24.92 -45.70
C ASN A 170 -0.53 -24.50 -44.50
N ASN A 171 0.57 -23.78 -44.78
CA ASN A 171 1.45 -23.27 -43.73
C ASN A 171 0.77 -22.22 -42.83
N GLN A 172 -0.06 -21.34 -43.42
CA GLN A 172 -0.84 -20.35 -42.65
C GLN A 172 -1.88 -21.03 -41.76
N HIS A 173 -2.65 -21.99 -42.30
CA HIS A 173 -3.59 -22.79 -41.51
C HIS A 173 -2.89 -23.48 -40.34
N HIS A 174 -1.81 -24.23 -40.63
CA HIS A 174 -1.05 -24.93 -39.60
C HIS A 174 -0.52 -23.97 -38.52
N THR A 175 0.03 -22.82 -38.93
CA THR A 175 0.57 -21.83 -38.00
C THR A 175 -0.52 -21.23 -37.11
N VAL A 176 -1.71 -20.93 -37.65
CA VAL A 176 -2.82 -20.38 -36.86
C VAL A 176 -3.34 -21.39 -35.85
N TYR A 177 -3.64 -22.62 -36.28
CA TYR A 177 -4.09 -23.67 -35.37
C TYR A 177 -3.06 -23.99 -34.29
N ARG A 178 -1.76 -23.99 -34.63
CA ARG A 178 -0.68 -24.17 -33.65
C ARG A 178 -0.65 -23.04 -32.61
N ASN A 179 -0.84 -21.79 -33.03
CA ASN A 179 -0.90 -20.64 -32.12
C ASN A 179 -2.12 -20.69 -31.21
N LEU A 180 -3.30 -21.03 -31.75
CA LEU A 180 -4.53 -21.20 -30.97
C LEU A 180 -4.43 -22.36 -29.97
N ALA A 181 -3.87 -23.50 -30.40
CA ALA A 181 -3.64 -24.65 -29.53
C ALA A 181 -2.66 -24.32 -28.40
N SER A 182 -1.55 -23.65 -28.73
CA SER A 182 -0.59 -23.20 -27.70
C SER A 182 -1.23 -22.21 -26.74
N PHE A 183 -2.08 -21.30 -27.21
CA PHE A 183 -2.79 -20.36 -26.35
C PHE A 183 -3.78 -21.06 -25.42
N ALA A 184 -4.62 -21.96 -25.96
CA ALA A 184 -5.61 -22.71 -25.20
C ALA A 184 -4.99 -23.58 -24.09
N LEU A 185 -3.84 -24.21 -24.38
CA LEU A 185 -3.13 -25.07 -23.43
C LEU A 185 -2.36 -24.31 -22.33
N ARG A 186 -2.08 -23.01 -22.52
CA ARG A 186 -1.33 -22.23 -21.52
C ARG A 186 -2.16 -22.03 -20.26
N LYS A 187 -1.54 -22.22 -19.10
CA LYS A 187 -2.14 -21.83 -17.83
C LYS A 187 -2.42 -20.32 -17.84
N ASN A 188 -3.60 -19.93 -17.39
CA ASN A 188 -3.94 -18.53 -17.21
C ASN A 188 -3.12 -17.97 -16.04
N PRO A 189 -2.32 -16.90 -16.27
CA PRO A 189 -1.48 -16.32 -15.23
C PRO A 189 -2.26 -15.90 -13.98
N PHE A 190 -3.50 -15.45 -14.15
CA PHE A 190 -4.35 -14.99 -13.06
C PHE A 190 -5.02 -16.11 -12.25
N SER A 191 -5.04 -17.37 -12.70
CA SER A 191 -5.70 -18.48 -11.96
C SER A 191 -5.09 -18.77 -10.60
N SER A 192 -3.88 -18.26 -10.37
CA SER A 192 -3.15 -18.37 -9.10
C SER A 192 -3.55 -17.29 -8.08
N MET A 193 -4.20 -16.22 -8.55
CA MET A 193 -4.67 -15.10 -7.74
C MET A 193 -6.20 -15.17 -7.69
N THR A 194 -6.70 -16.06 -6.84
CA THR A 194 -8.14 -16.31 -6.75
C THR A 194 -8.82 -15.22 -5.88
N PRO A 195 -10.15 -15.03 -6.02
CA PRO A 195 -10.91 -14.12 -5.17
C PRO A 195 -10.69 -14.38 -3.66
N GLU A 196 -10.46 -15.63 -3.27
CA GLU A 196 -10.20 -16.02 -1.88
C GLU A 196 -8.91 -15.38 -1.34
N LYS A 197 -7.83 -15.33 -2.14
CA LYS A 197 -6.57 -14.68 -1.71
C LYS A 197 -6.74 -13.17 -1.52
N PHE A 198 -7.53 -12.52 -2.38
CA PHE A 198 -7.85 -11.11 -2.19
C PHE A 198 -8.74 -10.88 -0.96
N HIS A 199 -9.66 -11.82 -0.68
CA HIS A 199 -10.52 -11.74 0.50
C HIS A 199 -9.72 -11.91 1.80
N GLU A 200 -8.81 -12.88 1.85
CA GLU A 200 -7.93 -13.10 3.00
C GLU A 200 -7.05 -11.86 3.29
N LEU A 201 -6.45 -11.30 2.24
CA LEU A 201 -5.66 -10.08 2.33
C LEU A 201 -6.50 -8.88 2.80
N HIS A 202 -7.69 -8.73 2.22
CA HIS A 202 -8.62 -7.67 2.59
C HIS A 202 -9.01 -7.78 4.07
N ASP A 203 -9.37 -8.96 4.55
CA ASP A 203 -9.76 -9.17 5.95
C ASP A 203 -8.61 -8.88 6.91
N SER A 204 -7.41 -9.36 6.61
CA SER A 204 -6.19 -9.08 7.38
C SER A 204 -5.91 -7.58 7.46
N HIS A 205 -5.96 -6.88 6.33
CA HIS A 205 -5.70 -5.44 6.27
C HIS A 205 -6.81 -4.62 6.95
N VAL A 206 -8.08 -5.00 6.82
CA VAL A 206 -9.20 -4.32 7.50
C VAL A 206 -9.11 -4.52 9.01
N ASP A 207 -8.71 -5.70 9.47
CA ASP A 207 -8.48 -5.94 10.89
C ASP A 207 -7.33 -5.07 11.42
N LEU A 208 -6.18 -5.03 10.73
CA LEU A 208 -5.08 -4.14 11.09
C LEU A 208 -5.51 -2.66 11.09
N LEU A 209 -6.28 -2.23 10.08
CA LEU A 209 -6.81 -0.87 10.00
C LEU A 209 -7.67 -0.54 11.23
N HIS A 210 -8.53 -1.47 11.63
CA HIS A 210 -9.38 -1.31 12.81
C HIS A 210 -8.54 -1.23 14.09
N GLN A 211 -7.53 -2.10 14.23
CA GLN A 211 -6.60 -2.10 15.36
C GLN A 211 -5.83 -0.77 15.48
N LEU A 212 -5.19 -0.32 14.40
CA LEU A 212 -4.46 0.96 14.31
C LEU A 212 -5.37 2.14 14.64
N THR A 213 -6.56 2.20 14.02
CA THR A 213 -7.53 3.28 14.22
C THR A 213 -8.05 3.31 15.66
N SER A 214 -8.33 2.15 16.24
CA SER A 214 -8.76 2.02 17.64
C SER A 214 -7.68 2.52 18.58
N LYS A 215 -6.41 2.14 18.36
CA LYS A 215 -5.31 2.60 19.21
C LYS A 215 -5.02 4.08 19.04
N CYS A 216 -5.00 4.60 17.83
CA CYS A 216 -4.89 6.05 17.56
C CYS A 216 -5.99 6.83 18.29
N ARG A 217 -7.23 6.33 18.28
CA ARG A 217 -8.34 6.94 19.04
C ARG A 217 -8.10 6.89 20.55
N LYS A 218 -7.62 5.76 21.08
CA LYS A 218 -7.30 5.61 22.52
C LYS A 218 -6.17 6.56 22.94
N THR A 219 -5.10 6.70 22.16
CA THR A 219 -3.99 7.63 22.46
C THR A 219 -4.46 9.08 22.42
N LYS A 220 -5.19 9.49 21.37
CA LYS A 220 -5.78 10.84 21.29
C LYS A 220 -6.69 11.16 22.48
N ARG A 221 -7.49 10.19 22.95
CA ARG A 221 -8.33 10.34 24.16
C ARG A 221 -7.49 10.54 25.42
N ARG A 222 -6.41 9.78 25.59
CA ARG A 222 -5.46 9.92 26.72
C ARG A 222 -4.79 11.29 26.72
N THR A 223 -4.27 11.76 25.58
CA THR A 223 -3.70 13.11 25.48
C THR A 223 -4.73 14.18 25.89
N LYS A 224 -5.97 14.07 25.40
CA LYS A 224 -7.04 15.02 25.79
C LYS A 224 -7.28 15.00 27.30
N LEU A 225 -7.34 13.83 27.92
CA LEU A 225 -7.52 13.69 29.37
C LEU A 225 -6.36 14.37 30.14
N ILE A 226 -5.11 14.08 29.78
CA ILE A 226 -3.93 14.73 30.39
C ILE A 226 -4.02 16.25 30.24
N ARG A 227 -4.44 16.74 29.08
CA ARG A 227 -4.63 18.17 28.83
C ARG A 227 -5.68 18.79 29.76
N TYR A 228 -6.80 18.10 29.97
CA TYR A 228 -7.84 18.54 30.91
C TYR A 228 -7.32 18.52 32.35
N MET A 229 -6.63 17.45 32.76
CA MET A 229 -6.06 17.33 34.11
C MET A 229 -5.02 18.42 34.39
N LYS A 230 -4.12 18.71 33.44
CA LYS A 230 -3.15 19.80 33.59
C LYS A 230 -3.80 21.18 33.68
N ARG A 231 -4.87 21.43 32.91
CA ARG A 231 -5.66 22.67 32.99
C ARG A 231 -6.38 22.80 34.34
N ALA A 232 -7.00 21.71 34.81
CA ALA A 232 -7.68 21.68 36.09
C ALA A 232 -6.70 21.89 37.26
N LEU A 233 -5.53 21.25 37.20
CA LEU A 233 -4.46 21.43 38.18
C LEU A 233 -3.93 22.87 38.19
N ALA A 234 -3.69 23.46 37.02
CA ALA A 234 -3.26 24.86 36.93
C ALA A 234 -4.30 25.82 37.51
N ALA A 235 -5.59 25.61 37.22
CA ALA A 235 -6.68 26.41 37.79
C ALA A 235 -6.77 26.22 39.31
N PHE A 236 -6.65 24.98 39.81
CA PHE A 236 -6.65 24.69 41.23
C PHE A 236 -5.49 25.40 41.96
N VAL A 237 -4.27 25.32 41.42
CA VAL A 237 -3.10 26.01 41.98
C VAL A 237 -3.30 27.52 41.98
N PHE A 238 -3.82 28.11 40.91
CA PHE A 238 -4.10 29.54 40.83
C PHE A 238 -5.10 30.00 41.92
N VAL A 239 -6.21 29.27 42.08
CA VAL A 239 -7.21 29.56 43.12
C VAL A 239 -6.64 29.35 44.53
N ALA A 240 -5.90 28.27 44.76
CA ALA A 240 -5.31 27.96 46.05
C ALA A 240 -4.24 29.00 46.47
N CYS A 241 -3.38 29.43 45.54
CA CYS A 241 -2.39 30.48 45.80
C CYS A 241 -3.04 31.84 46.04
N GLY A 242 -4.08 32.20 45.26
CA GLY A 242 -4.85 33.42 45.48
C GLY A 242 -5.53 33.43 46.86
N GLY A 243 -6.18 32.32 47.23
CA GLY A 243 -6.79 32.14 48.55
C GLY A 243 -5.78 32.17 49.69
N LEU A 244 -4.61 31.54 49.53
CA LEU A 244 -3.53 31.58 50.50
C LEU A 244 -2.98 32.99 50.71
N GLY A 245 -2.80 33.76 49.63
CA GLY A 245 -2.36 35.16 49.74
C GLY A 245 -3.32 36.02 50.54
N ILE A 246 -4.63 35.85 50.32
CA ILE A 246 -5.68 36.53 51.10
C ILE A 246 -5.64 36.08 52.57
N ALA A 247 -5.53 34.77 52.83
CA ALA A 247 -5.47 34.23 54.19
C ALA A 247 -4.23 34.74 54.96
N VAL A 248 -3.05 34.78 54.32
CA VAL A 248 -1.82 35.33 54.90
C VAL A 248 -1.98 36.82 55.21
N LEU A 249 -2.61 37.60 54.32
CA LEU A 249 -2.87 39.02 54.57
C LEU A 249 -3.78 39.23 55.80
N VAL A 250 -4.86 38.45 55.90
CA VAL A 250 -5.77 38.49 57.07
C VAL A 250 -5.05 38.06 58.36
N LEU A 251 -4.22 37.02 58.30
CA LEU A 251 -3.43 36.55 59.45
C LEU A 251 -2.34 37.56 59.87
N ALA A 252 -1.71 38.25 58.93
CA ALA A 252 -0.74 39.30 59.22
C ALA A 252 -1.39 40.50 59.92
N ILE A 253 -2.66 40.78 59.62
CA ILE A 253 -3.47 41.80 60.31
C ILE A 253 -3.87 41.35 61.72
N HIS A 254 -4.04 40.05 61.96
CA HIS A 254 -4.45 39.48 63.25
C HIS A 254 -3.33 38.67 63.94
N SER A 255 -2.40 39.38 64.59
CA SER A 255 -1.14 38.84 65.17
C SER A 255 -1.27 37.70 66.20
N ILE A 256 -2.47 37.35 66.66
CA ILE A 256 -2.69 36.27 67.66
C ILE A 256 -3.03 34.92 67.00
N VAL A 257 -3.48 34.90 65.73
CA VAL A 257 -4.01 33.68 65.08
C VAL A 257 -2.96 32.91 64.27
N GLY A 258 -1.84 33.55 63.91
CA GLY A 258 -0.80 32.97 63.05
C GLY A 258 -0.10 31.70 63.60
N LEU A 259 -0.13 31.47 64.92
CA LEU A 259 0.59 30.36 65.56
C LEU A 259 -0.12 28.99 65.39
N LEU A 260 -1.43 28.95 65.14
CA LEU A 260 -2.19 27.71 64.96
C LEU A 260 -2.20 27.18 63.50
N ALA A 261 -1.79 27.99 62.52
CA ALA A 261 -1.88 27.65 61.10
C ALA A 261 -0.66 26.87 60.54
N ALA A 262 0.45 26.80 61.29
CA ALA A 262 1.71 26.19 60.86
C ALA A 262 1.59 24.70 60.42
N PRO A 263 0.79 23.84 61.07
CA PRO A 263 0.65 22.43 60.65
C PRO A 263 -0.02 22.28 59.28
N GLY A 264 -0.94 23.18 58.91
CA GLY A 264 -1.66 23.14 57.63
C GLY A 264 -0.76 23.42 56.43
N LEU A 265 0.22 24.31 56.59
CA LEU A 265 1.21 24.63 55.55
C LEU A 265 2.14 23.45 55.25
N ILE A 266 2.56 22.71 56.28
CA ILE A 266 3.43 21.54 56.14
C ILE A 266 2.70 20.41 55.40
N LEU A 267 1.42 20.18 55.73
CA LEU A 267 0.60 19.19 55.04
C LEU A 267 0.35 19.56 53.56
N GLY A 268 0.13 20.86 53.27
CA GLY A 268 0.02 21.37 51.91
C GLY A 268 1.28 21.13 51.07
N LEU A 269 2.47 21.39 51.63
CA LEU A 269 3.75 21.13 50.96
C LEU A 269 4.00 19.64 50.73
N PHE A 270 3.56 18.77 51.64
CA PHE A 270 3.68 17.32 51.51
C PHE A 270 2.79 16.77 50.38
N LEU A 271 1.55 17.26 50.25
CA LEU A 271 0.63 16.90 49.17
C LEU A 271 1.17 17.32 47.79
N ILE A 272 1.80 18.50 47.69
CA ILE A 272 2.47 18.96 46.46
C ILE A 272 3.62 18.02 46.07
N LYS A 273 4.40 17.53 47.05
CA LYS A 273 5.47 16.56 46.81
C LYS A 273 4.96 15.21 46.28
N ILE A 274 3.84 14.71 46.82
CA ILE A 274 3.21 13.46 46.35
C ILE A 274 2.69 13.62 44.91
N LEU A 275 2.06 14.76 44.60
CA LEU A 275 1.57 15.06 43.25
C LEU A 275 2.72 15.15 42.23
N ARG A 276 3.86 15.76 42.61
CA ARG A 276 5.05 15.86 41.74
C ARG A 276 5.69 14.50 41.44
N LYS A 277 5.71 13.59 42.41
CA LYS A 277 6.27 12.24 42.25
C LYS A 277 5.41 11.34 41.33
N ARG A 278 4.11 11.64 41.21
CA ARG A 278 3.20 10.90 40.32
C ARG A 278 3.37 11.29 38.85
N GLU A 279 3.90 12.48 38.57
CA GLU A 279 4.12 12.98 37.20
C GLU A 279 5.25 12.23 36.47
N GLU A 280 6.18 11.58 37.20
CA GLU A 280 7.33 10.87 36.63
C GLU A 280 6.99 9.50 36.01
N HIS A 281 5.82 8.92 36.33
CA HIS A 281 5.39 7.61 35.79
C HIS A 281 4.30 7.70 34.70
N GLU A 282 3.80 8.90 34.38
CA GLU A 282 2.82 9.08 33.31
C GLU A 282 3.55 9.29 31.96
N PRO A 283 3.16 8.59 30.88
CA PRO A 283 3.75 8.82 29.57
C PRO A 283 3.63 10.30 29.20
N SER A 284 4.75 10.92 28.80
CA SER A 284 4.75 12.35 28.49
C SER A 284 3.73 12.65 27.39
N ARG A 285 3.08 13.82 27.48
CA ARG A 285 2.12 14.28 26.47
C ARG A 285 2.72 14.21 25.06
N THR A 286 3.95 14.67 24.91
CA THR A 286 4.69 14.70 23.64
C THR A 286 4.84 13.30 23.06
N TRP A 287 5.13 12.31 23.90
CA TRP A 287 5.22 10.91 23.49
C TRP A 287 3.86 10.35 23.00
N LEU A 288 2.78 10.58 23.74
CA LEU A 288 1.43 10.13 23.34
C LEU A 288 0.95 10.78 22.04
N ASP A 289 1.28 12.07 21.84
CA ASP A 289 0.98 12.80 20.61
C ASP A 289 1.79 12.24 19.43
N GLY A 290 3.08 11.91 19.63
CA GLY A 290 3.93 11.25 18.63
C GLY A 290 3.41 9.87 18.22
N VAL A 291 3.13 8.99 19.19
CA VAL A 291 2.56 7.65 18.92
C VAL A 291 1.19 7.77 18.23
N GLY A 292 0.36 8.74 18.64
CA GLY A 292 -0.92 9.02 17.98
C GLY A 292 -0.76 9.41 16.51
N ALA A 293 0.27 10.20 16.17
CA ALA A 293 0.56 10.60 14.79
C ALA A 293 1.08 9.43 13.95
N GLN A 294 1.99 8.61 14.49
CA GLN A 294 2.51 7.40 13.83
C GLN A 294 1.36 6.44 13.47
N LEU A 295 0.47 6.17 14.42
CA LEU A 295 -0.69 5.29 14.22
C LEU A 295 -1.72 5.87 13.23
N ASP A 296 -1.89 7.20 13.20
CA ASP A 296 -2.79 7.85 12.23
C ASP A 296 -2.25 7.70 10.80
N VAL A 297 -0.95 7.92 10.60
CA VAL A 297 -0.30 7.78 9.29
C VAL A 297 -0.32 6.31 8.84
N ALA A 298 0.01 5.38 9.72
CA ALA A 298 -0.06 3.95 9.41
C ALA A 298 -1.49 3.52 9.05
N ALA A 299 -2.50 3.94 9.82
CA ALA A 299 -3.91 3.64 9.51
C ALA A 299 -4.33 4.17 8.15
N ARG A 300 -3.91 5.39 7.76
CA ARG A 300 -4.17 5.94 6.43
C ARG A 300 -3.51 5.10 5.34
N GLY A 301 -2.27 4.66 5.55
CA GLY A 301 -1.57 3.75 4.62
C GLY A 301 -2.30 2.44 4.41
N VAL A 302 -2.76 1.78 5.49
CA VAL A 302 -3.55 0.53 5.39
C VAL A 302 -4.89 0.77 4.69
N TYR A 303 -5.55 1.90 4.93
CA TYR A 303 -6.79 2.25 4.24
C TYR A 303 -6.60 2.38 2.72
N ILE A 304 -5.51 3.01 2.28
CA ILE A 304 -5.18 3.13 0.86
C ILE A 304 -4.93 1.74 0.27
N LEU A 305 -4.11 0.91 0.93
CA LEU A 305 -3.84 -0.47 0.52
C LEU A 305 -5.10 -1.31 0.33
N VAL A 306 -6.05 -1.24 1.27
CA VAL A 306 -7.34 -1.94 1.16
C VAL A 306 -8.07 -1.51 -0.11
N ASN A 307 -8.11 -0.20 -0.40
CA ASN A 307 -8.80 0.33 -1.57
C ASN A 307 -8.12 -0.04 -2.91
N ASP A 308 -6.79 -0.05 -2.94
CA ASP A 308 -6.02 -0.45 -4.11
C ASP A 308 -6.28 -1.92 -4.44
N PHE A 309 -6.22 -2.81 -3.44
CA PHE A 309 -6.50 -4.23 -3.64
C PHE A 309 -7.95 -4.50 -4.01
N ASP A 310 -8.90 -3.74 -3.50
CA ASP A 310 -10.31 -3.78 -3.92
C ASP A 310 -10.46 -3.48 -5.42
N THR A 311 -9.65 -2.57 -5.93
CA THR A 311 -9.65 -2.16 -7.35
C THR A 311 -8.96 -3.22 -8.20
N MET A 312 -7.76 -3.67 -7.80
CA MET A 312 -7.02 -4.72 -8.48
C MET A 312 -7.78 -6.04 -8.52
N SER A 313 -8.42 -6.45 -7.43
CA SER A 313 -9.20 -7.68 -7.34
C SER A 313 -10.28 -7.75 -8.43
N ARG A 314 -11.02 -6.64 -8.62
CA ARG A 314 -12.04 -6.54 -9.67
C ARG A 314 -11.44 -6.62 -11.08
N LEU A 315 -10.29 -5.99 -11.31
CA LEU A 315 -9.59 -6.05 -12.60
C LEU A 315 -9.06 -7.47 -12.89
N VAL A 316 -8.41 -8.08 -11.91
CA VAL A 316 -7.89 -9.46 -12.00
C VAL A 316 -9.02 -10.45 -12.27
N GLN A 317 -10.16 -10.32 -11.59
CA GLN A 317 -11.31 -11.19 -11.82
C GLN A 317 -11.83 -11.06 -13.27
N ARG A 318 -12.03 -9.84 -13.77
CA ARG A 318 -12.48 -9.63 -15.16
C ARG A 318 -11.49 -10.18 -16.18
N LEU A 319 -10.20 -9.95 -15.97
CA LEU A 319 -9.13 -10.45 -16.84
C LEU A 319 -9.02 -11.97 -16.79
N HIS A 320 -9.22 -12.56 -15.61
CA HIS A 320 -9.25 -14.01 -15.42
C HIS A 320 -10.39 -14.63 -16.22
N ASP A 321 -11.62 -14.13 -16.04
CA ASP A 321 -12.82 -14.69 -16.65
C ASP A 321 -12.77 -14.57 -18.18
N GLU A 322 -12.36 -13.41 -18.69
CA GLU A 322 -12.16 -13.20 -20.13
C GLU A 322 -11.07 -14.13 -20.69
N MET A 323 -9.97 -14.32 -19.97
CA MET A 323 -8.88 -15.20 -20.42
C MET A 323 -9.35 -16.67 -20.48
N GLU A 324 -10.09 -17.15 -19.48
CA GLU A 324 -10.66 -18.50 -19.51
C GLU A 324 -11.66 -18.67 -20.66
N HIS A 325 -12.52 -17.67 -20.88
CA HIS A 325 -13.45 -17.68 -22.01
C HIS A 325 -12.72 -17.77 -23.36
N ARG A 326 -11.72 -16.92 -23.59
CA ARG A 326 -10.91 -16.94 -24.83
C ARG A 326 -10.20 -18.26 -25.04
N LYS A 327 -9.61 -18.83 -23.98
CA LYS A 327 -8.94 -20.13 -24.04
C LYS A 327 -9.92 -21.23 -24.41
N PHE A 328 -11.11 -21.22 -23.81
CA PHE A 328 -12.17 -22.17 -24.09
C PHE A 328 -12.64 -22.11 -25.56
N VAL A 329 -12.87 -20.91 -26.08
CA VAL A 329 -13.27 -20.73 -27.49
C VAL A 329 -12.14 -21.16 -28.45
N ALA A 330 -10.88 -20.84 -28.13
CA ALA A 330 -9.72 -21.30 -28.90
C ALA A 330 -9.56 -22.83 -28.89
N ASP A 331 -9.77 -23.47 -27.73
CA ASP A 331 -9.75 -24.94 -27.61
C ASP A 331 -10.83 -25.60 -28.49
N ILE A 332 -12.06 -25.08 -28.45
CA ILE A 332 -13.15 -25.56 -29.31
C ILE A 332 -12.77 -25.44 -30.79
N CYS A 333 -12.19 -24.29 -31.19
CA CYS A 333 -11.74 -24.08 -32.56
C CYS A 333 -10.74 -25.15 -33.00
N VAL A 334 -9.74 -25.41 -32.17
CA VAL A 334 -8.69 -26.40 -32.44
C VAL A 334 -9.26 -27.80 -32.53
N ARG A 335 -10.16 -28.18 -31.61
CA ARG A 335 -10.77 -29.53 -31.61
C ARG A 335 -11.67 -29.79 -32.81
N LYS A 336 -12.43 -28.79 -33.27
CA LYS A 336 -13.32 -28.98 -34.42
C LYS A 336 -12.61 -28.84 -35.77
N GLY A 337 -11.56 -28.02 -35.86
CA GLY A 337 -10.73 -27.88 -37.06
C GLY A 337 -11.46 -27.38 -38.32
N LYS A 338 -12.61 -26.71 -38.16
CA LYS A 338 -13.43 -26.19 -39.27
C LYS A 338 -13.10 -24.73 -39.56
N ASN A 339 -12.92 -24.38 -40.83
CA ASN A 339 -12.54 -23.02 -41.24
C ASN A 339 -13.63 -21.98 -40.94
N GLU A 340 -14.91 -22.38 -41.00
CA GLU A 340 -16.05 -21.52 -40.65
C GLU A 340 -16.01 -21.16 -39.15
N MET A 341 -15.64 -22.13 -38.32
CA MET A 341 -15.45 -21.92 -36.89
C MET A 341 -14.25 -21.03 -36.60
N LEU A 342 -13.14 -21.22 -37.32
CA LEU A 342 -11.96 -20.37 -37.18
C LEU A 342 -12.29 -18.90 -37.43
N LYS A 343 -13.05 -18.61 -38.48
CA LYS A 343 -13.50 -17.24 -38.78
C LYS A 343 -14.32 -16.63 -37.64
N GLU A 344 -15.23 -17.40 -37.06
CA GLU A 344 -16.08 -16.91 -35.98
C GLU A 344 -15.31 -16.70 -34.67
N VAL A 345 -14.45 -17.66 -34.30
CA VAL A 345 -13.57 -17.54 -33.13
C VAL A 345 -12.63 -16.34 -33.25
N VAL A 346 -12.05 -16.11 -34.42
CA VAL A 346 -11.16 -14.95 -34.62
C VAL A 346 -11.91 -13.63 -34.50
N LYS A 347 -13.14 -13.54 -35.02
CA LYS A 347 -13.98 -12.34 -34.84
C LYS A 347 -14.32 -12.10 -33.37
N GLU A 348 -14.65 -13.15 -32.63
CA GLU A 348 -14.96 -13.06 -31.20
C GLU A 348 -13.74 -12.58 -30.40
N LEU A 349 -12.56 -13.16 -30.65
CA LEU A 349 -11.31 -12.72 -30.06
C LEU A 349 -10.98 -11.27 -30.41
N GLU A 350 -11.25 -10.84 -31.64
CA GLU A 350 -11.04 -9.46 -32.07
C GLU A 350 -11.98 -8.47 -31.38
N MET A 351 -13.27 -8.82 -31.25
CA MET A 351 -14.29 -7.94 -30.68
C MET A 351 -13.94 -7.50 -29.26
N HIS A 352 -13.40 -8.41 -28.45
CA HIS A 352 -13.03 -8.12 -27.06
C HIS A 352 -11.57 -7.68 -26.90
N GLU A 353 -10.77 -7.64 -27.96
CA GLU A 353 -9.32 -7.43 -27.88
C GLU A 353 -8.94 -6.09 -27.27
N GLY A 354 -9.56 -5.00 -27.73
CA GLY A 354 -9.29 -3.66 -27.24
C GLY A 354 -9.59 -3.53 -25.75
N TRP A 355 -10.79 -3.91 -25.35
CA TRP A 355 -11.23 -3.89 -23.95
C TRP A 355 -10.32 -4.73 -23.05
N PHE A 356 -9.95 -5.94 -23.47
CA PHE A 356 -9.07 -6.81 -22.67
C PHE A 356 -7.69 -6.17 -22.47
N MET A 357 -7.11 -5.59 -23.52
CA MET A 357 -5.82 -4.92 -23.43
C MET A 357 -5.87 -3.65 -22.59
N GLU A 358 -6.97 -2.89 -22.67
CA GLU A 358 -7.22 -1.73 -21.81
C GLU A 358 -7.34 -2.12 -20.34
N GLN A 359 -8.08 -3.20 -20.00
CA GLN A 359 -8.15 -3.71 -18.63
C GLN A 359 -6.79 -4.20 -18.12
N LEU A 360 -5.98 -4.82 -19.00
CA LEU A 360 -4.64 -5.28 -18.64
C LEU A 360 -3.67 -4.11 -18.38
N GLU A 361 -3.76 -3.05 -19.18
CA GLU A 361 -3.00 -1.81 -18.97
C GLU A 361 -3.47 -1.08 -17.70
N GLU A 362 -4.77 -1.04 -17.45
CA GLU A 362 -5.32 -0.46 -16.23
C GLU A 362 -4.84 -1.21 -14.98
N LEU A 363 -4.83 -2.56 -15.00
CA LEU A 363 -4.27 -3.34 -13.90
C LEU A 363 -2.79 -2.99 -13.66
N GLU A 364 -1.98 -2.88 -14.72
CA GLU A 364 -0.59 -2.49 -14.59
C GLU A 364 -0.42 -1.10 -13.95
N LYS A 365 -1.20 -0.12 -14.40
CA LYS A 365 -1.21 1.23 -13.82
C LYS A 365 -1.54 1.20 -12.33
N GLN A 366 -2.57 0.46 -11.94
CA GLN A 366 -2.97 0.31 -10.53
C GLN A 366 -1.86 -0.33 -9.69
N ILE A 367 -1.15 -1.32 -10.23
CA ILE A 367 0.00 -1.95 -9.56
C ILE A 367 1.11 -0.92 -9.28
N TYR A 368 1.47 -0.11 -10.28
CA TYR A 368 2.49 0.93 -10.11
C TYR A 368 2.07 2.00 -9.09
N LEU A 369 0.80 2.45 -9.15
CA LEU A 369 0.27 3.40 -8.19
C LEU A 369 0.29 2.84 -6.76
N CYS A 370 -0.09 1.58 -6.57
CA CYS A 370 -0.06 0.95 -5.25
C CYS A 370 1.36 0.88 -4.68
N PHE A 371 2.38 0.54 -5.48
CA PHE A 371 3.77 0.62 -5.01
C PHE A 371 4.17 2.04 -4.58
N LEU A 372 3.72 3.06 -5.30
CA LEU A 372 3.99 4.46 -4.92
C LEU A 372 3.32 4.81 -3.59
N ASP A 373 2.07 4.39 -3.41
CA ASP A 373 1.31 4.63 -2.19
C ASP A 373 1.88 3.88 -0.99
N ILE A 374 2.36 2.65 -1.18
CA ILE A 374 3.13 1.89 -0.17
C ILE A 374 4.38 2.67 0.22
N ASN A 375 5.20 3.08 -0.76
CA ASN A 375 6.46 3.78 -0.49
C ASN A 375 6.25 5.11 0.20
N ARG A 376 5.25 5.87 -0.25
CA ARG A 376 4.86 7.13 0.37
C ARG A 376 4.43 6.91 1.81
N SER A 377 3.54 5.95 2.06
CA SER A 377 3.01 5.68 3.39
C SER A 377 4.12 5.18 4.34
N ARG A 378 4.97 4.26 3.89
CA ARG A 378 6.13 3.76 4.66
C ARG A 378 7.10 4.89 5.05
N ARG A 379 7.46 5.77 4.11
CA ARG A 379 8.31 6.94 4.42
C ARG A 379 7.67 7.87 5.43
N LEU A 380 6.39 8.19 5.27
CA LEU A 380 5.68 9.05 6.22
C LEU A 380 5.61 8.43 7.63
N VAL A 381 5.42 7.11 7.75
CA VAL A 381 5.45 6.44 9.06
C VAL A 381 6.84 6.56 9.68
N VAL A 382 7.90 6.27 8.92
CA VAL A 382 9.28 6.40 9.40
C VAL A 382 9.62 7.83 9.81
N GLU A 383 9.21 8.84 9.03
CA GLU A 383 9.38 10.25 9.40
C GLU A 383 8.71 10.59 10.75
N GLN A 384 7.59 9.96 11.09
CA GLN A 384 6.96 10.15 12.41
C GLN A 384 7.65 9.33 13.52
N MET A 385 8.37 8.26 13.18
CA MET A 385 9.13 7.45 14.14
C MET A 385 10.43 8.13 14.57
N VAL A 386 11.04 8.92 13.68
CA VAL A 386 12.32 9.61 13.93
C VAL A 386 12.16 11.06 14.41
N LYS A 387 10.93 11.56 14.50
CA LYS A 387 10.59 12.86 15.12
C LYS A 387 10.54 12.74 16.63
#